data_AF-A0A7J2WF19-F1
#
_entry.id   AF-A0A7J2WF19-F1
#
_cell.length_a   1.000
_cell.length_b   1.000
_cell.length_c   1.000
_cell.angle_alpha   90.00
_cell.angle_beta   90.00
_cell.angle_gamma   90.00
#
_symmetry.space_group_name_H-M   'P 1'
#
loop_
_entity.id
_entity.type
_entity.pdbx_description
1 polymer ?
#
loop_
_entity_poly.entity_id
_entity_poly.type
_entity_poly.pdbx_seq_one_letter_code
_entity_poly.pdbx_strand_id
1 'polypeptide(L)'
;MGKLSFYILPLGTYNLDIVNDVYKLLVNVFGAEVKISNLLLIPENLKDPYRRQYNGLRVLNWLSTLIPSREGVLVGIADGDAYVSGL
;
A
#
# COMPACT_ATOMS: atom_id res chain seq x y z
N MET A 1 23.47 7.88 8.94
CA MET A 1 22.35 6.99 8.55
C MET A 1 21.31 7.87 7.88
N GLY A 2 20.89 7.55 6.66
CA GLY A 2 19.86 8.32 5.96
C GLY A 2 18.53 8.24 6.71
N LYS A 3 17.73 9.31 6.65
CA LYS A 3 16.39 9.33 7.24
C LYS A 3 15.51 8.34 6.47
N LEU A 4 14.81 7.43 7.16
CA LEU A 4 13.86 6.52 6.54
C LEU A 4 12.76 7.33 5.83
N SER A 5 12.36 6.88 4.65
CA SER A 5 11.30 7.49 3.85
C SER A 5 10.22 6.46 3.56
N PHE A 6 8.96 6.84 3.75
CA PHE A 6 7.79 6.02 3.41
C PHE A 6 6.92 6.73 2.38
N TYR A 7 6.32 5.95 1.50
CA TYR A 7 5.31 6.41 0.56
C TYR A 7 4.02 5.63 0.83
N ILE A 8 2.99 6.30 1.32
CA ILE A 8 1.68 5.70 1.56
C ILE A 8 0.84 5.85 0.30
N LEU A 9 0.30 4.73 -0.17
CA LEU A 9 -0.57 4.64 -1.33
C LEU A 9 -1.95 4.10 -0.91
N PRO A 10 -2.99 4.95 -0.87
CA PRO A 10 -4.36 4.48 -0.69
C PRO A 10 -4.80 3.65 -1.91
N LEU A 11 -5.21 2.40 -1.68
CA LEU A 11 -5.57 1.40 -2.67
C LEU A 11 -7.06 1.08 -2.59
N GLY A 12 -7.89 1.88 -3.26
CA GLY A 12 -9.35 1.74 -3.20
C GLY A 12 -9.97 2.08 -1.85
N THR A 13 -9.19 2.54 -0.87
CA THR A 13 -9.69 3.00 0.43
C THR A 13 -10.01 4.49 0.38
N TYR A 14 -11.23 4.85 0.78
CA TYR A 14 -11.66 6.23 0.96
C TYR A 14 -11.62 6.67 2.44
N ASN A 15 -11.22 5.76 3.33
CA ASN A 15 -11.10 6.05 4.75
C ASN A 15 -9.78 6.78 5.04
N LEU A 16 -9.81 8.10 4.90
CA LEU A 16 -8.65 8.96 5.10
C LEU A 16 -8.16 8.96 6.56
N ASP A 17 -9.01 8.62 7.52
CA ASP A 17 -8.62 8.58 8.93
C ASP A 17 -7.58 7.48 9.18
N ILE A 18 -7.78 6.29 8.61
CA ILE A 18 -6.82 5.18 8.69
C ILE A 18 -5.49 5.57 8.03
N VAL A 19 -5.54 6.17 6.85
CA VAL A 19 -4.34 6.64 6.13
C VAL A 19 -3.56 7.64 6.98
N ASN A 20 -4.28 8.57 7.63
CA ASN A 20 -3.68 9.62 8.46
C ASN A 20 -3.11 9.06 9.77
N ASP A 21 -3.74 8.06 10.35
CA ASP A 21 -3.24 7.40 11.56
C ASP A 21 -1.98 6.57 11.28
N VAL A 22 -1.94 5.84 10.15
CA VAL A 22 -0.71 5.17 9.69
C VAL A 22 0.41 6.18 9.43
N TYR A 23 0.10 7.32 8.79
CA TYR A 23 1.07 8.41 8.60
C TYR A 23 1.68 8.87 9.93
N LYS A 24 0.83 9.22 10.92
CA LYS A 24 1.30 9.68 12.24
C LYS A 24 2.16 8.61 12.91
N LEU A 25 1.77 7.35 12.82
CA LEU A 25 2.48 6.23 13.45
C LEU A 25 3.87 6.04 12.82
N LEU A 26 3.98 6.10 11.48
CA LEU A 26 5.27 6.01 10.79
C LEU A 26 6.19 7.19 11.12
N VAL A 27 5.67 8.42 11.18
CA VAL A 27 6.44 9.60 11.58
C VAL A 27 6.91 9.48 13.04
N ASN A 28 6.02 9.11 13.96
CA ASN A 28 6.32 9.10 15.39
C ASN A 28 7.26 7.96 15.80
N VAL A 29 7.07 6.76 15.24
CA VAL A 29 7.87 5.58 15.61
C VAL A 29 9.23 5.58 14.94
N PHE A 30 9.30 5.96 13.66
CA PHE A 30 10.54 5.86 12.88
C PHE A 30 11.24 7.20 12.64
N GLY A 31 10.65 8.33 13.06
CA GLY A 31 11.17 9.66 12.74
C GLY A 31 11.26 9.90 11.23
N ALA A 32 10.41 9.23 10.45
CA ALA A 32 10.57 9.09 9.00
C ALA A 32 9.96 10.28 8.23
N GLU A 33 10.46 10.52 7.01
CA GLU A 33 9.73 11.33 6.04
C GLU A 33 8.61 10.48 5.43
N VAL A 34 7.37 10.95 5.46
CA VAL A 34 6.24 10.20 4.92
C VAL A 34 5.50 11.07 3.90
N LYS A 35 5.27 10.52 2.71
CA LYS A 35 4.47 11.14 1.65
C LYS A 35 3.23 10.29 1.39
N ILE A 36 2.09 10.92 1.20
CA ILE A 36 0.83 10.25 0.88
C ILE A 36 0.51 10.57 -0.58
N SER A 37 0.14 9.56 -1.37
CA SER A 37 -0.28 9.72 -2.75
C SER A 37 -1.77 10.01 -2.88
N ASN A 38 -2.18 10.29 -4.12
CA ASN A 38 -3.60 10.19 -4.48
C ASN A 38 -4.07 8.74 -4.44
N LEU A 39 -5.38 8.56 -4.31
CA LEU A 39 -6.04 7.27 -4.41
C LEU A 39 -5.70 6.56 -5.73
N LEU A 40 -5.41 5.27 -5.64
CA LEU A 40 -5.25 4.38 -6.78
C LEU A 40 -6.21 3.20 -6.62
N LEU A 41 -6.85 2.77 -7.70
CA LEU A 41 -7.71 1.58 -7.69
C LEU A 41 -6.90 0.35 -8.06
N ILE A 42 -7.07 -0.73 -7.31
CA ILE A 42 -6.47 -2.03 -7.64
C ILE A 42 -7.21 -2.58 -8.88
N PRO A 43 -6.51 -2.99 -9.95
CA PRO A 43 -7.15 -3.57 -11.12
C PRO A 43 -7.96 -4.82 -10.75
N GLU A 44 -9.22 -4.87 -11.21
CA GLU A 44 -10.14 -5.99 -10.90
C GLU A 44 -9.64 -7.35 -11.41
N ASN A 45 -8.81 -7.37 -12.45
CA ASN A 45 -8.21 -8.61 -12.96
C ASN A 45 -7.16 -9.22 -12.01
N LEU A 46 -6.76 -8.52 -10.95
CA LEU A 46 -5.92 -9.04 -9.86
C LEU A 46 -6.74 -9.72 -8.76
N LYS A 47 -8.06 -9.52 -8.77
CA LYS A 47 -9.00 -10.16 -7.85
C LYS A 47 -9.27 -11.58 -8.32
N ASP A 48 -9.22 -12.51 -7.38
CA ASP A 48 -9.67 -13.88 -7.62
C ASP A 48 -11.21 -13.88 -7.60
N PRO A 49 -11.90 -14.29 -8.68
CA PRO A 49 -13.36 -14.23 -8.76
C PRO A 49 -14.05 -15.23 -7.83
N TYR A 50 -13.40 -16.34 -7.48
CA TYR A 50 -13.96 -17.37 -6.60
C TYR A 50 -13.84 -16.97 -5.14
N ARG A 51 -12.68 -16.41 -4.75
CA ARG A 51 -12.42 -15.95 -3.38
C ARG A 51 -12.98 -14.57 -3.10
N ARG A 52 -13.17 -13.76 -4.15
CA ARG A 52 -13.46 -12.31 -4.06
C ARG A 52 -12.38 -11.53 -3.29
N GLN A 53 -11.16 -12.06 -3.25
CA GLN A 53 -9.99 -11.49 -2.58
C GLN A 53 -8.92 -11.12 -3.61
N TYR A 54 -8.08 -10.13 -3.31
CA TYR A 54 -6.92 -9.80 -4.13
C TYR A 54 -5.72 -10.69 -3.74
N ASN A 55 -5.02 -11.20 -4.74
CA ASN A 55 -3.77 -11.91 -4.50
C ASN A 55 -2.67 -10.89 -4.16
N GLY A 56 -2.19 -10.87 -2.91
CA GLY A 56 -1.24 -9.89 -2.40
C GLY A 56 0.06 -9.85 -3.20
N LEU A 57 0.57 -11.00 -3.63
CA LEU A 57 1.79 -11.07 -4.44
C LEU A 57 1.58 -10.45 -5.83
N ARG A 58 0.45 -10.70 -6.47
CA ARG A 58 0.11 -10.07 -7.77
C ARG A 58 -0.06 -8.56 -7.63
N VAL A 59 -0.65 -8.08 -6.53
CA VAL A 59 -0.77 -6.65 -6.25
C VAL A 59 0.59 -6.01 -6.04
N LEU A 60 1.48 -6.61 -5.24
CA LEU A 60 2.84 -6.12 -5.03
C LEU A 60 3.64 -6.05 -6.34
N ASN A 61 3.56 -7.11 -7.16
CA ASN A 61 4.21 -7.12 -8.48
C ASN A 61 3.65 -6.02 -9.38
N TRP A 62 2.34 -5.80 -9.39
CA TRP A 62 1.74 -4.71 -10.15
C TRP A 62 2.22 -3.33 -9.67
N LEU A 63 2.24 -3.08 -8.35
CA LEU A 63 2.74 -1.84 -7.77
C LEU A 63 4.20 -1.56 -8.12
N SER A 64 5.04 -2.60 -8.17
CA SER A 64 6.45 -2.47 -8.55
C SER A 64 6.66 -1.94 -9.99
N THR A 65 5.65 -2.08 -10.87
CA THR A 65 5.71 -1.55 -12.24
C THR A 65 5.30 -0.08 -12.33
N LEU A 66 4.48 0.41 -11.39
CA LEU A 66 3.94 1.77 -11.40
C LEU A 66 4.85 2.76 -10.66
N ILE A 67 5.48 2.29 -9.59
CA ILE A 67 6.30 3.12 -8.73
C ILE A 67 7.74 2.65 -8.91
N PRO A 68 8.50 3.23 -9.87
CA PRO A 68 9.92 2.92 -10.01
C PRO A 68 10.58 3.13 -8.66
N SER A 69 11.38 2.16 -8.21
CA SER A 69 11.96 2.09 -6.87
C SER A 69 12.47 3.45 -6.42
N ARG A 70 11.65 4.15 -5.63
CA ARG A 70 12.05 5.41 -4.99
C ARG A 70 12.89 5.03 -3.79
N GLU A 71 13.82 5.88 -3.40
CA GLU A 71 14.52 5.76 -2.12
C GLU A 71 13.46 5.79 -1.00
N GLY A 72 13.07 4.62 -0.49
CA GLY A 72 12.05 4.49 0.55
C GLY A 72 11.21 3.22 0.48
N VAL A 73 10.30 3.07 1.44
CA VAL A 73 9.38 1.93 1.58
C VAL A 73 7.98 2.34 1.11
N LEU A 74 7.41 1.57 0.18
CA LEU A 74 6.02 1.72 -0.26
C LEU A 74 5.07 0.99 0.70
N VAL A 75 4.03 1.66 1.15
CA VAL A 75 2.98 1.10 2.01
C VAL A 75 1.63 1.27 1.31
N GLY A 76 1.06 0.18 0.80
CA GLY A 76 -0.29 0.17 0.23
C GLY A 76 -1.33 -0.06 1.34
N ILE A 77 -2.35 0.80 1.43
CA ILE A 77 -3.47 0.64 2.37
C ILE A 77 -4.73 0.35 1.56
N ALA A 78 -5.33 -0.83 1.72
CA ALA A 78 -6.49 -1.26 0.95
C ALA A 78 -7.65 -1.67 1.86
N ASP A 79 -8.88 -1.42 1.42
CA ASP A 79 -10.10 -1.95 2.05
C ASP A 79 -10.43 -3.37 1.58
N GLY A 80 -9.84 -3.78 0.46
CA GLY A 80 -10.04 -5.10 -0.13
C GLY A 80 -9.33 -6.20 0.64
N ASP A 81 -10.01 -7.32 0.82
CA ASP A 81 -9.43 -8.50 1.45
C ASP A 81 -8.32 -9.11 0.57
N ALA A 82 -7.21 -9.50 1.19
CA ALA A 82 -5.99 -9.93 0.52
C ALA A 82 -5.59 -11.34 1.00
N TYR A 83 -5.12 -12.16 0.06
CA TYR A 83 -4.57 -13.48 0.37
C TYR A 83 -3.19 -13.67 -0.25
N VAL A 84 -2.41 -14.58 0.32
CA VAL A 84 -1.16 -15.10 -0.26
C VAL A 84 -1.29 -16.61 -0.34
N SER A 85 -0.90 -17.21 -1.47
CA SER A 85 -0.96 -18.66 -1.64
C SER A 85 -0.09 -19.37 -0.60
N GLY A 86 -0.66 -20.35 0.10
CA GLY A 86 0.06 -21.16 1.09
C GLY A 86 -0.08 -20.72 2.55
N LEU A 87 -0.87 -19.68 2.81
CA LEU A 87 -1.39 -19.32 4.13
C LEU A 87 -2.88 -19.69 4.26
#